data_AF-S2E0D4-F1
#
_entry.id   AF-S2E0D4-F1
#
_cell.length_a   1.000
_cell.length_b   1.000
_cell.length_c   1.000
_cell.angle_alpha   90.00
_cell.angle_beta   90.00
_cell.angle_gamma   90.00
#
_symmetry.space_group_name_H-M   'P 1'
#
loop_
_entity.id
_entity.type
_entity.pdbx_description
1 polymer ?
#
loop_
_entity_poly.entity_id
_entity_poly.type
_entity_poly.pdbx_seq_one_letter_code
_entity_poly.pdbx_strand_id
1 'polypeptide(L)'
;MAVAMARAGGIGIIHRFLTIKEQANEVLKVKRSGSVMIENPYAISFDKTVQYAINYAEEKEISGLLVIDSNSKLVGIVTDRDLLFETDSTRLIKDVMTKDVVTAKLGVSLDEAKKILHKHRIEKLPIVDDSGFIKGLITSKDITNIEDYPSASKDKKGRPLVG
;
A
#
# COMPACT_ATOMS: atom_id res chain seq x y z
N MET A 1 -11.48 -13.87 4.01
CA MET A 1 -12.93 -13.89 4.37
C MET A 1 -13.42 -12.55 4.93
N ALA A 2 -12.82 -12.04 6.00
CA ALA A 2 -13.32 -10.82 6.67
C ALA A 2 -13.42 -9.58 5.75
N VAL A 3 -12.46 -9.39 4.84
CA VAL A 3 -12.52 -8.36 3.79
C VAL A 3 -13.78 -8.48 2.93
N ALA A 4 -14.13 -9.68 2.49
CA ALA A 4 -15.29 -9.92 1.63
C ALA A 4 -16.60 -9.64 2.38
N MET A 5 -16.69 -10.06 3.65
CA MET A 5 -17.84 -9.76 4.51
C MET A 5 -18.03 -8.25 4.67
N ALA A 6 -16.94 -7.52 4.96
CA ALA A 6 -17.00 -6.07 5.09
C ALA A 6 -17.42 -5.38 3.79
N ARG A 7 -16.91 -5.84 2.64
CA ARG A 7 -17.30 -5.33 1.30
C ARG A 7 -18.79 -5.54 0.99
N ALA A 8 -19.36 -6.65 1.42
CA ALA A 8 -20.78 -6.94 1.27
C ALA A 8 -21.69 -6.18 2.26
N GLY A 9 -21.12 -5.37 3.16
CA GLY A 9 -21.87 -4.64 4.20
C GLY A 9 -22.01 -5.38 5.52
N GLY A 10 -21.45 -6.58 5.64
CA GLY A 10 -21.37 -7.33 6.90
C GLY A 10 -20.13 -7.01 7.74
N ILE A 11 -19.82 -7.89 8.69
CA ILE A 11 -18.58 -7.86 9.46
C ILE A 11 -17.99 -9.28 9.51
N GLY A 12 -16.66 -9.38 9.39
CA GLY A 12 -15.95 -10.64 9.60
C GLY A 12 -15.28 -10.67 10.96
N ILE A 13 -15.35 -11.81 11.64
CA ILE A 13 -14.67 -12.07 12.91
C ILE A 13 -13.45 -12.95 12.65
N ILE A 14 -12.27 -12.51 13.07
CA ILE A 14 -11.04 -13.27 12.96
C ILE A 14 -11.00 -14.31 14.08
N HIS A 15 -10.83 -15.57 13.69
CA HIS A 15 -10.76 -16.68 14.64
C HIS A 15 -9.57 -16.52 15.60
N ARG A 16 -9.71 -17.10 16.80
CA ARG A 16 -8.73 -17.02 17.89
C ARG A 16 -7.61 -18.07 17.83
N PHE A 17 -7.53 -18.86 16.76
CA PHE A 17 -6.54 -19.94 16.62
C PHE A 17 -5.26 -19.42 15.94
N LEU A 18 -4.76 -18.31 16.47
CA LEU A 18 -3.58 -17.57 16.05
C LEU A 18 -2.90 -17.03 17.30
N THR A 19 -1.59 -16.78 17.24
CA THR A 19 -0.94 -15.96 18.27
C THR A 19 -1.48 -14.54 18.24
N ILE A 20 -1.32 -13.79 19.34
CA ILE A 20 -1.74 -12.39 19.42
C ILE A 20 -1.15 -11.57 18.27
N LYS A 21 0.12 -11.84 17.92
CA LYS A 21 0.84 -11.15 16.84
C LYS A 21 0.24 -11.46 15.46
N GLU A 22 -0.05 -12.72 15.19
CA GLU A 22 -0.66 -13.15 13.92
C GLU A 22 -2.09 -12.62 13.80
N GLN A 23 -2.90 -12.70 14.85
CA GLN A 23 -4.26 -12.16 14.85
C GLN A 23 -4.26 -10.64 14.60
N ALA A 24 -3.35 -9.90 15.24
CA ALA A 24 -3.19 -8.48 15.00
C ALA A 24 -2.78 -8.16 13.56
N ASN A 25 -1.92 -8.99 12.95
CA ASN A 25 -1.54 -8.85 11.54
C ASN A 25 -2.75 -9.08 10.62
N GLU A 26 -3.59 -10.08 10.89
CA GLU A 26 -4.80 -10.34 10.11
C GLU A 26 -5.81 -9.18 10.23
N VAL A 27 -6.01 -8.63 11.43
CA VAL A 27 -6.82 -7.40 11.62
C VAL A 27 -6.26 -6.28 10.75
N LEU A 28 -4.95 -6.06 10.78
CA LEU A 28 -4.29 -4.98 10.05
C LEU A 28 -4.41 -5.17 8.53
N LYS A 29 -4.32 -6.41 8.02
CA LYS A 29 -4.59 -6.73 6.61
C LYS A 29 -6.01 -6.29 6.21
N VAL A 30 -7.02 -6.63 7.02
CA VAL A 30 -8.42 -6.26 6.72
C VAL A 30 -8.59 -4.75 6.72
N LYS A 31 -8.07 -4.04 7.73
CA LYS A 31 -8.16 -2.57 7.81
C LYS A 31 -7.52 -1.87 6.61
N ARG A 32 -6.48 -2.45 6.01
CA ARG A 32 -5.78 -1.86 4.85
C ARG A 32 -6.48 -2.11 3.51
N SER A 33 -7.26 -3.18 3.37
CA SER A 33 -7.83 -3.68 2.10
C SER A 33 -8.91 -2.82 1.39
N GLY A 34 -9.22 -1.63 1.93
CA GLY A 34 -10.23 -0.73 1.37
C GLY A 34 -10.19 0.66 1.98
N SER A 35 -9.03 1.08 2.49
CA SER A 35 -8.83 2.45 2.99
C SER A 35 -8.75 3.40 1.80
N VAL A 36 -9.40 4.57 1.87
CA VAL A 36 -9.24 5.64 0.86
C VAL A 36 -7.77 6.06 0.71
N MET A 37 -7.05 6.04 1.83
CA MET A 37 -5.63 6.33 1.93
C MET A 37 -5.01 5.38 2.94
N ILE A 38 -3.94 4.69 2.54
CA ILE A 38 -3.19 3.80 3.41
C ILE A 38 -2.26 4.67 4.27
N GLU A 39 -2.57 4.76 5.56
CA GLU A 39 -1.66 5.34 6.56
C GLU A 39 -0.48 4.38 6.79
N ASN A 40 0.74 4.94 6.83
CA ASN A 40 2.00 4.20 7.02
C ASN A 40 2.21 3.07 5.99
N PRO A 41 2.27 3.38 4.69
CA PRO A 41 2.54 2.38 3.66
C PRO A 41 3.85 1.64 3.93
N TYR A 42 3.91 0.39 3.48
CA TYR A 42 5.12 -0.40 3.61
C TYR A 42 6.23 0.21 2.76
N ALA A 43 7.37 0.43 3.40
CA ALA A 43 8.54 1.01 2.79
C ALA A 43 9.77 0.14 3.04
N ILE A 44 10.71 0.18 2.11
CA ILE A 44 11.97 -0.53 2.14
C ILE A 44 13.11 0.48 1.96
N SER A 45 14.25 0.23 2.61
CA SER A 45 15.43 1.06 2.41
C SER A 45 16.12 0.76 1.08
N PHE A 46 16.64 1.80 0.43
CA PHE A 46 17.28 1.73 -0.89
C PHE A 46 18.52 0.81 -0.95
N ASP A 47 19.14 0.53 0.20
CA ASP A 47 20.32 -0.33 0.38
C ASP A 47 19.98 -1.82 0.54
N LYS A 48 18.70 -2.20 0.52
CA LYS A 48 18.28 -3.60 0.57
C LYS A 48 18.40 -4.27 -0.79
N THR A 49 18.48 -5.59 -0.79
CA THR A 49 18.54 -6.40 -2.00
C THR A 49 17.16 -6.64 -2.58
N VAL A 50 17.12 -6.96 -3.88
CA VAL A 50 15.93 -7.43 -4.59
C VAL A 50 15.30 -8.64 -3.90
N GLN A 51 16.11 -9.63 -3.49
CA GLN A 51 15.59 -10.80 -2.75
C GLN A 51 14.82 -10.42 -1.49
N TYR A 52 15.36 -9.45 -0.72
CA TYR A 52 14.70 -9.01 0.51
C TYR A 52 13.36 -8.33 0.19
N ALA A 53 13.30 -7.53 -0.87
CA ALA A 53 12.07 -6.87 -1.30
C ALA A 53 11.00 -7.88 -1.74
N ILE A 54 11.37 -8.92 -2.49
CA ILE A 54 10.47 -10.00 -2.90
C ILE A 54 9.88 -10.69 -1.67
N ASN A 55 10.74 -11.18 -0.77
CA ASN A 55 10.30 -11.87 0.45
C ASN A 55 9.39 -10.98 1.31
N TYR A 56 9.73 -9.69 1.43
CA TYR A 56 8.94 -8.73 2.21
C TYR A 56 7.60 -8.42 1.55
N ALA A 57 7.55 -8.32 0.23
CA ALA A 57 6.33 -8.12 -0.54
C ALA A 57 5.39 -9.33 -0.42
N GLU A 58 5.94 -10.55 -0.51
CA GLU A 58 5.20 -11.80 -0.32
C GLU A 58 4.65 -11.94 1.10
N GLU A 59 5.49 -11.71 2.13
CA GLU A 59 5.07 -11.79 3.53
C GLU A 59 3.94 -10.82 3.86
N LYS A 60 3.91 -9.66 3.19
CA LYS A 60 2.91 -8.61 3.40
C LYS A 60 1.78 -8.63 2.36
N GLU A 61 1.80 -9.56 1.40
CA GLU A 61 0.82 -9.69 0.32
C GLU A 61 0.58 -8.36 -0.43
N ILE A 62 1.67 -7.64 -0.74
CA ILE A 62 1.60 -6.33 -1.43
C ILE A 62 2.35 -6.35 -2.76
N SER A 63 1.77 -5.70 -3.76
CA SER A 63 2.33 -5.68 -5.12
C SER A 63 3.42 -4.63 -5.36
N GLY A 64 3.85 -3.94 -4.30
CA GLY A 64 4.91 -2.94 -4.41
C GLY A 64 5.14 -2.12 -3.15
N LEU A 65 6.34 -1.58 -3.10
CA LEU A 65 7.00 -1.03 -1.95
C LEU A 65 7.46 0.39 -2.25
N LEU A 66 7.28 1.29 -1.28
CA LEU A 66 7.92 2.60 -1.34
C LEU A 66 9.37 2.46 -0.94
N VAL A 67 10.27 3.15 -1.62
CA VAL A 67 11.70 3.14 -1.29
C VAL A 67 12.04 4.42 -0.56
N ILE A 68 12.70 4.27 0.59
CA ILE A 68 13.14 5.38 1.44
C ILE A 68 14.67 5.47 1.51
N ASP A 69 15.18 6.69 1.72
CA ASP A 69 16.58 6.95 2.03
C ASP A 69 16.90 6.72 3.53
N SER A 70 18.17 6.96 3.91
CA SER A 70 18.62 6.90 5.29
C SER A 70 17.93 7.93 6.21
N ASN A 71 17.33 8.98 5.65
CA ASN A 71 16.58 10.00 6.36
C ASN A 71 15.07 9.73 6.36
N SER A 72 14.61 8.54 5.92
CA SER A 72 13.19 8.19 5.80
C SER A 72 12.39 9.04 4.80
N LYS A 73 13.06 9.66 3.82
CA LYS A 73 12.43 10.38 2.70
C LYS A 73 12.16 9.42 1.56
N LEU A 74 11.06 9.66 0.84
CA LEU A 74 10.73 8.88 -0.35
C LEU A 74 11.75 9.17 -1.47
N VAL A 75 12.38 8.12 -2.00
CA VAL A 75 13.34 8.20 -3.11
C VAL A 75 12.96 7.35 -4.32
N GLY A 76 11.97 6.47 -4.17
CA GLY A 76 11.57 5.61 -5.27
C GLY A 76 10.33 4.77 -4.97
N ILE A 77 9.90 4.03 -5.98
CA ILE A 77 8.90 2.97 -5.85
C ILE A 77 9.40 1.73 -6.59
N VAL A 78 9.08 0.56 -6.04
CA VAL A 78 9.32 -0.74 -6.67
C VAL A 78 8.00 -1.50 -6.72
N THR A 79 7.71 -2.09 -7.86
CA THR A 79 6.52 -2.91 -8.08
C THR A 79 6.88 -4.33 -8.49
N ASP A 80 5.92 -5.24 -8.43
CA ASP A 80 6.13 -6.63 -8.88
C ASP A 80 6.69 -6.67 -10.32
N ARG A 81 6.27 -5.75 -11.19
CA ARG A 81 6.78 -5.67 -12.56
C ARG A 81 8.28 -5.37 -12.61
N ASP A 82 8.77 -4.53 -11.72
CA ASP A 82 10.20 -4.18 -11.66
C ASP A 82 11.04 -5.35 -11.13
N LEU A 83 10.45 -6.16 -10.25
CA LEU A 83 11.10 -7.32 -9.64
C LEU A 83 11.04 -8.58 -10.52
N LEU A 84 9.97 -8.76 -11.31
CA LEU A 84 9.72 -9.94 -12.14
C LEU A 84 10.78 -10.20 -13.22
N PHE A 85 11.42 -9.15 -13.72
CA PHE A 85 12.41 -9.26 -14.79
C PHE A 85 13.86 -9.25 -14.29
N GLU A 86 14.08 -9.14 -12.99
CA GLU A 86 15.42 -9.10 -12.43
C GLU A 86 15.93 -10.53 -12.18
N THR A 87 16.95 -10.94 -12.94
CA THR A 87 17.59 -12.25 -12.78
C THR A 87 18.60 -12.28 -11.64
N ASP A 88 19.12 -11.12 -11.23
CA ASP A 88 20.10 -11.01 -10.14
C ASP A 88 19.44 -10.51 -8.85
N SER A 89 19.11 -11.44 -7.98
CA SER A 89 18.47 -11.16 -6.69
C SER A 89 19.39 -10.48 -5.66
N THR A 90 20.69 -10.35 -5.96
CA THR A 90 21.67 -9.67 -5.10
C THR A 90 21.77 -8.17 -5.36
N ARG A 91 21.22 -7.68 -6.48
CA ARG A 91 21.20 -6.25 -6.79
C ARG A 91 20.45 -5.45 -5.75
N LEU A 92 20.86 -4.20 -5.60
CA LEU A 92 20.28 -3.28 -4.64
C LEU A 92 19.03 -2.60 -5.21
N ILE A 93 18.07 -2.34 -4.34
CA ILE A 93 16.79 -1.73 -4.69
C ILE A 93 16.97 -0.36 -5.34
N LYS A 94 17.97 0.43 -4.91
CA LYS A 94 18.30 1.73 -5.52
C LYS A 94 18.59 1.68 -7.03
N ASP A 95 19.03 0.53 -7.53
CA ASP A 95 19.44 0.33 -8.92
C ASP A 95 18.30 -0.18 -9.81
N VAL A 96 17.23 -0.70 -9.20
CA VAL A 96 16.05 -1.27 -9.89
C VAL A 96 14.81 -0.40 -9.73
N MET A 97 14.74 0.42 -8.67
CA MET A 97 13.58 1.26 -8.39
C MET A 97 13.32 2.32 -9.45
N THR A 98 12.05 2.68 -9.61
CA THR A 98 11.66 3.88 -10.34
C THR A 98 11.91 5.10 -9.46
N LYS A 99 12.80 6.00 -9.91
CA LYS A 99 13.22 7.22 -9.18
C LYS A 99 12.28 8.41 -9.41
N ASP A 100 11.68 8.50 -10.60
CA ASP A 100 10.75 9.58 -10.93
C ASP A 100 9.34 9.23 -10.41
N VAL A 101 9.16 9.42 -9.11
CA VAL A 101 7.90 9.10 -8.43
C VAL A 101 6.99 10.31 -8.45
N VAL A 102 5.85 10.17 -9.10
CA VAL A 102 4.77 11.16 -9.01
C VAL A 102 4.17 11.09 -7.61
N THR A 103 4.23 12.19 -6.87
CA THR A 103 3.69 12.30 -5.51
C THR A 103 2.60 13.35 -5.42
N ALA A 104 1.73 13.23 -4.41
CA ALA A 104 0.79 14.30 -4.04
C ALA A 104 1.02 14.75 -2.58
N LYS A 105 0.50 15.94 -2.24
CA LYS A 105 0.59 16.48 -0.88
C LYS A 105 -0.52 15.94 0.02
N LEU A 106 -0.29 16.02 1.34
CA LEU A 106 -1.32 15.75 2.33
C LEU A 106 -2.55 16.65 2.08
N GLY A 107 -3.74 16.07 2.10
CA GLY A 107 -5.00 16.80 1.85
C GLY A 107 -5.48 16.77 0.40
N VAL A 108 -4.80 16.07 -0.51
CA VAL A 108 -5.29 15.83 -1.87
C VAL A 108 -6.68 15.16 -1.82
N SER A 109 -7.62 15.67 -2.60
CA SER A 109 -8.95 15.07 -2.70
C SER A 109 -8.89 13.76 -3.49
N LEU A 110 -9.89 12.90 -3.29
CA LEU A 110 -9.98 11.62 -4.01
C LEU A 110 -10.12 11.83 -5.54
N ASP A 111 -10.84 12.87 -5.96
CA ASP A 111 -11.01 13.20 -7.38
C ASP A 111 -9.72 13.76 -8.01
N GLU A 112 -8.94 14.53 -7.27
CA GLU A 112 -7.61 14.96 -7.72
C GLU A 112 -6.66 13.78 -7.81
N ALA A 113 -6.65 12.90 -6.81
CA ALA A 113 -5.85 11.68 -6.83
C ALA A 113 -6.20 10.80 -8.04
N LYS A 114 -7.50 10.61 -8.34
CA LYS A 114 -7.97 9.94 -9.56
C LYS A 114 -7.39 10.56 -10.83
N LYS A 115 -7.46 11.89 -10.95
CA LYS A 115 -6.93 12.62 -12.11
C LYS A 115 -5.41 12.45 -12.25
N ILE A 116 -4.66 12.50 -11.15
CA ILE A 116 -3.20 12.30 -11.15
C ILE A 116 -2.85 10.87 -11.59
N LEU A 117 -3.47 9.86 -10.97
CA LEU A 117 -3.26 8.45 -11.32
C LEU A 117 -3.55 8.19 -12.79
N HIS A 118 -4.68 8.70 -13.30
CA HIS A 118 -5.07 8.55 -14.71
C HIS A 118 -4.13 9.29 -15.66
N LYS A 119 -3.78 10.55 -15.36
CA LYS A 119 -2.88 11.37 -16.20
C LYS A 119 -1.50 10.73 -16.35
N HIS A 120 -0.95 10.22 -15.26
CA HIS A 120 0.39 9.63 -15.24
C HIS A 120 0.40 8.12 -15.54
N ARG A 121 -0.77 7.49 -15.69
CA ARG A 121 -0.94 6.04 -15.94
C ARG A 121 -0.22 5.17 -14.90
N ILE A 122 -0.31 5.58 -13.64
CA ILE A 122 0.31 4.88 -12.49
C ILE A 122 -0.78 4.31 -11.59
N GLU A 123 -0.46 3.22 -10.88
CA GLU A 123 -1.40 2.55 -9.97
C GLU A 123 -1.28 3.01 -8.52
N LYS A 124 -0.16 3.63 -8.17
CA LYS A 124 0.21 3.98 -6.78
C LYS A 124 0.65 5.44 -6.75
N LEU A 125 0.00 6.23 -5.90
CA LEU A 125 0.27 7.65 -5.69
C LEU A 125 0.71 7.85 -4.24
N PRO A 126 2.03 7.98 -3.98
CA PRO A 126 2.53 8.28 -2.65
C PRO A 126 2.17 9.70 -2.24
N ILE A 127 1.79 9.84 -0.97
CA ILE A 127 1.47 11.11 -0.35
C ILE A 127 2.64 11.51 0.54
N VAL A 128 3.22 12.68 0.30
CA VAL A 128 4.37 13.20 1.04
C VAL A 128 4.05 14.55 1.68
N ASP A 129 4.81 14.90 2.73
CA ASP A 129 4.83 16.27 3.26
C ASP A 129 5.83 17.17 2.50
N ASP A 130 5.88 18.45 2.87
CA ASP A 130 6.79 19.42 2.24
C ASP A 130 8.28 19.08 2.44
N SER A 131 8.60 18.21 3.41
CA SER A 131 9.96 17.76 3.69
C SER A 131 10.32 16.46 2.96
N GLY A 132 9.38 15.85 2.24
CA GLY A 132 9.56 14.62 1.47
C GLY A 132 9.33 13.32 2.27
N PHE A 133 8.76 13.40 3.47
CA PHE A 133 8.41 12.22 4.26
C PHE A 133 7.07 11.65 3.82
N ILE A 134 6.99 10.32 3.79
CA ILE A 134 5.77 9.60 3.41
C ILE A 134 4.72 9.76 4.51
N LYS A 135 3.55 10.27 4.14
CA LYS A 135 2.36 10.36 5.01
C LYS A 135 1.28 9.35 4.64
N GLY A 136 1.29 8.85 3.42
CA GLY A 136 0.40 7.77 3.01
C GLY A 136 0.58 7.32 1.58
N LEU A 137 -0.33 6.46 1.14
CA LEU A 137 -0.38 5.92 -0.21
C LEU A 137 -1.84 5.81 -0.66
N ILE A 138 -2.13 6.28 -1.87
CA ILE A 138 -3.42 6.06 -2.54
C ILE A 138 -3.18 5.13 -3.71
N THR A 139 -4.01 4.11 -3.88
CA THR A 139 -3.92 3.19 -5.01
C THR A 139 -5.16 3.24 -5.90
N SER A 140 -4.98 2.98 -7.20
CA SER A 140 -6.10 2.86 -8.14
C SER A 140 -7.08 1.77 -7.70
N LYS A 141 -6.55 0.65 -7.19
CA LYS A 141 -7.34 -0.47 -6.65
C LYS A 141 -8.24 -0.05 -5.49
N ASP A 142 -7.74 0.78 -4.57
CA ASP A 142 -8.54 1.26 -3.44
C ASP A 142 -9.65 2.20 -3.90
N ILE A 143 -9.38 3.01 -4.92
CA ILE A 143 -10.38 3.87 -5.55
C ILE A 143 -11.48 3.02 -6.21
N THR A 144 -11.13 2.04 -7.03
CA THR A 144 -12.10 1.16 -7.69
C THR A 144 -12.92 0.36 -6.67
N ASN A 145 -12.30 -0.13 -5.59
CA ASN A 145 -13.01 -0.81 -4.51
C ASN A 145 -14.10 0.05 -3.86
N ILE A 146 -13.99 1.38 -3.86
CA ILE A 146 -15.04 2.25 -3.32
C ILE A 146 -16.26 2.28 -4.25
N GLU A 147 -16.02 2.26 -5.57
CA GLU A 147 -17.07 2.26 -6.58
C GLU A 147 -17.75 0.88 -6.68
N ASP A 148 -16.98 -0.20 -6.59
CA ASP A 148 -17.48 -1.58 -6.67
C ASP A 148 -18.31 -2.01 -5.45
N TYR A 149 -18.03 -1.43 -4.27
CA TYR A 149 -18.63 -1.82 -3.00
C TYR A 149 -19.21 -0.63 -2.22
N PRO A 150 -20.30 -0.01 -2.71
CA PRO A 150 -20.89 1.17 -2.08
C PRO A 150 -21.53 0.89 -0.72
N SER A 151 -22.01 -0.35 -0.48
CA SER A 151 -22.61 -0.80 0.78
C SER A 151 -21.58 -1.30 1.81
N ALA A 152 -20.28 -1.15 1.53
CA ALA A 152 -19.23 -1.70 2.40
C ALA A 152 -19.26 -1.10 3.81
N SER A 153 -19.19 -1.98 4.81
CA SER A 153 -19.10 -1.63 6.22
C SER A 153 -17.72 -1.07 6.55
N LYS A 154 -17.64 0.24 6.78
CA LYS A 154 -16.40 1.00 7.00
C LYS A 154 -16.45 1.81 8.31
N ASP A 155 -15.28 2.11 8.86
CA ASP A 155 -15.13 3.05 9.97
C ASP A 155 -15.12 4.52 9.50
N LYS A 156 -15.00 5.46 10.45
CA LYS A 156 -14.92 6.91 10.17
C LYS A 156 -13.75 7.32 9.27
N LYS A 157 -12.72 6.49 9.15
CA LYS A 157 -11.55 6.69 8.28
C LYS A 157 -11.70 5.97 6.93
N GLY A 158 -12.87 5.40 6.65
CA GLY A 158 -13.16 4.66 5.42
C GLY A 158 -12.55 3.25 5.36
N ARG A 159 -12.09 2.70 6.49
CA ARG A 159 -11.46 1.37 6.52
C ARG A 159 -12.48 0.27 6.82
N PRO A 160 -12.38 -0.92 6.22
CA PRO A 160 -13.30 -2.03 6.49
C PRO A 160 -13.46 -2.36 7.98
N LEU A 161 -14.67 -2.72 8.42
CA LEU A 161 -14.92 -3.20 9.79
C LEU A 161 -14.45 -4.66 9.93
N VAL A 162 -13.91 -4.99 11.10
CA VAL A 162 -13.43 -6.33 11.47
C VAL A 162 -13.51 -6.49 12.97
N GLY A 163 -13.80 -7.72 13.43
CA GLY A 163 -13.79 -8.11 14.83
C GLY A 163 -12.97 -9.37 15.07
#